data_AF-W2S6H3-F1
#
_entry.id   AF-W2S6H3-F1
#
_cell.length_a   1.000
_cell.length_b   1.000
_cell.length_c   1.000
_cell.angle_alpha   90.00
_cell.angle_beta   90.00
_cell.angle_gamma   90.00
#
_symmetry.space_group_name_H-M   'P 1'
#
loop_
_entity.id
_entity.type
_entity.pdbx_description
1 polymer ?
#
loop_
_entity_poly.entity_id
_entity_poly.type
_entity_poly.pdbx_seq_one_letter_code
_entity_poly.pdbx_strand_id
1 'polypeptide(L)'
;MTLSVLTDNDVKDILLSLTTEDANVLQANLSEALHSYSTGDTNSPCCSSYQPLRTVVKKHGVTTLFMPATTGDAIGMKVVSLEAPETPEKKGSVSSRSTDSSVKSVGSNLSGMTLSPSSTVSSADSTTGSSFQAPPSMASTQSTTPRGTVTMMDAQGNPIGILNAEELTAFRTALAATILFQKREHVHTITVFGAGKQAYWHIRLALMFKGDQIKHVNIINRSLERSLKLMKSFQPTEGQTLPWRSDVKFSALSPEFGEYGRLLKEQIRKADAIFCCTPSLEPLFPPEFLTSHNGQKKGRYISAIGSYAPHMTELHPDIFKHATNIDKEHQHHPHPHFKQAKKSGVVIVDTLEGCLKEAGEVIQAKLKPEHLVEVGELMMIKKSVTREMELGGEGEKELKDWLIRGNVLYKSVGLGLMDLTVGTDLIRLARERGVGVHVEDF
;
A
#
# COMPACT_ATOMS: atom_id res chain seq x y z
N MET A 1 1.58 9.83 -35.60
CA MET A 1 1.57 9.92 -34.12
C MET A 1 2.35 8.74 -33.59
N THR A 2 3.09 8.88 -32.50
CA THR A 2 4.00 7.83 -32.02
C THR A 2 3.37 7.04 -30.88
N LEU A 3 3.15 5.73 -31.07
CA LEU A 3 2.72 4.82 -30.02
C LEU A 3 3.93 4.33 -29.20
N SER A 4 3.88 4.45 -27.87
CA SER A 4 4.91 3.88 -26.99
C SER A 4 4.48 2.53 -26.41
N VAL A 5 5.30 1.48 -26.57
CA VAL A 5 5.06 0.14 -25.99
C VAL A 5 6.14 -0.16 -24.96
N LEU A 6 5.74 -0.34 -23.69
CA LEU A 6 6.63 -0.56 -22.56
C LEU A 6 6.42 -1.95 -21.95
N THR A 7 7.48 -2.75 -21.92
CA THR A 7 7.51 -4.03 -21.19
C THR A 7 7.56 -3.80 -19.68
N ASP A 8 7.39 -4.86 -18.87
CA ASP A 8 7.53 -4.75 -17.41
C ASP A 8 8.94 -4.31 -17.00
N ASN A 9 9.97 -4.72 -17.75
CA ASN A 9 11.35 -4.30 -17.53
C ASN A 9 11.55 -2.82 -17.88
N ASP A 10 10.99 -2.34 -18.99
CA ASP A 10 11.06 -0.92 -19.36
C ASP A 10 10.42 -0.03 -18.28
N VAL A 11 9.22 -0.41 -17.83
CA VAL A 11 8.51 0.27 -16.74
C VAL A 11 9.36 0.26 -15.47
N LYS A 12 9.90 -0.90 -15.11
CA LYS A 12 10.77 -1.05 -13.95
C LYS A 12 12.00 -0.14 -14.06
N ASP A 13 12.72 -0.15 -15.17
CA ASP A 13 13.96 0.63 -15.33
C ASP A 13 13.70 2.14 -15.24
N ILE A 14 12.60 2.63 -15.82
CA ILE A 14 12.16 4.02 -15.65
C ILE A 14 11.90 4.32 -14.17
N LEU A 15 11.14 3.46 -13.48
CA LEU A 15 10.81 3.65 -12.06
C LEU A 15 12.04 3.53 -11.14
N LEU A 16 12.99 2.65 -11.46
CA LEU A 16 14.22 2.47 -10.69
C LEU A 16 15.19 3.64 -10.88
N SER A 17 15.06 4.41 -11.96
CA SER A 17 15.89 5.59 -12.24
C SER A 17 15.30 6.91 -11.75
N LEU A 18 14.11 6.89 -11.12
CA LEU A 18 13.51 8.10 -10.53
C LEU A 18 14.36 8.65 -9.38
N THR A 19 14.56 9.96 -9.39
CA THR A 19 15.03 10.72 -8.22
C THR A 19 13.90 10.94 -7.21
N THR A 20 14.24 11.48 -6.04
CA THR A 20 13.23 11.90 -5.06
C THR A 20 12.34 13.01 -5.63
N GLU A 21 12.91 13.92 -6.44
CA GLU A 21 12.19 14.98 -7.13
C GLU A 21 11.20 14.41 -8.15
N ASP A 22 11.65 13.46 -8.99
CA ASP A 22 10.78 12.78 -9.96
C ASP A 22 9.59 12.12 -9.23
N ALA A 23 9.86 11.37 -8.16
CA ALA A 23 8.81 10.69 -7.39
C ALA A 23 7.83 11.66 -6.72
N ASN A 24 8.31 12.83 -6.27
CA ASN A 24 7.44 13.89 -5.73
C ASN A 24 6.54 14.50 -6.81
N VAL A 25 7.06 14.69 -8.03
CA VAL A 25 6.24 15.17 -9.18
C VAL A 25 5.16 14.14 -9.52
N LEU A 26 5.52 12.86 -9.65
CA LEU A 26 4.54 11.79 -9.91
C LEU A 26 3.48 11.71 -8.80
N GLN A 27 3.90 11.82 -7.53
CA GLN A 27 2.95 11.80 -6.43
C GLN A 27 2.06 13.04 -6.41
N ALA A 28 2.56 14.21 -6.79
CA ALA A 28 1.77 15.43 -6.88
C ALA A 28 0.69 15.31 -7.96
N ASN A 29 1.05 14.84 -9.16
CA ASN A 29 0.10 14.58 -10.25
C ASN A 29 -0.98 13.58 -9.83
N LEU A 30 -0.58 12.47 -9.17
CA LEU A 30 -1.53 11.49 -8.65
C LEU A 30 -2.43 12.06 -7.55
N SER A 31 -1.88 12.89 -6.66
CA SER A 31 -2.64 13.55 -5.60
C SER A 31 -3.67 14.52 -6.16
N GLU A 32 -3.32 15.27 -7.20
CA GLU A 32 -4.23 16.19 -7.90
C GLU A 32 -5.34 15.46 -8.65
N ALA A 33 -5.02 14.33 -9.30
CA ALA A 33 -6.02 13.49 -9.94
C ALA A 33 -7.02 12.90 -8.92
N LEU A 34 -6.52 12.37 -7.79
CA LEU A 34 -7.36 11.85 -6.70
C LEU A 34 -8.19 12.96 -6.04
N HIS A 35 -7.61 14.15 -5.88
CA HIS A 35 -8.32 15.32 -5.40
C HIS A 35 -9.49 15.69 -6.31
N SER A 36 -9.21 15.81 -7.61
CA SER A 36 -10.19 16.07 -8.66
C SER A 36 -11.32 15.03 -8.71
N TYR A 37 -10.98 13.76 -8.49
CA TYR A 37 -11.96 12.69 -8.35
C TYR A 37 -12.87 12.92 -7.15
N SER A 38 -12.28 13.23 -5.99
CA SER A 38 -13.00 13.30 -4.72
C SER A 38 -13.87 14.55 -4.57
N THR A 39 -13.51 15.68 -5.18
CA THR A 39 -14.31 16.91 -5.10
C THR A 39 -15.59 16.84 -5.94
N GLY A 40 -15.66 15.94 -6.91
CA GLY A 40 -16.81 15.80 -7.81
C GLY A 40 -17.08 17.05 -8.66
N ASP A 41 -16.11 17.96 -8.81
CA ASP A 41 -16.24 19.11 -9.70
C ASP A 41 -16.37 18.59 -11.14
N THR A 42 -17.55 18.77 -11.75
CA THR A 42 -17.83 18.26 -13.11
C THR A 42 -17.00 18.96 -14.19
N ASN A 43 -16.39 20.10 -13.87
CA ASN A 43 -15.42 20.76 -14.75
C ASN A 43 -14.01 20.19 -14.59
N SER A 44 -13.79 19.35 -13.58
CA SER A 44 -12.51 18.74 -13.33
C SER A 44 -12.27 17.54 -14.27
N PRO A 45 -11.09 17.46 -14.90
CA PRO A 45 -10.74 16.42 -15.86
C PRO A 45 -10.84 14.98 -15.31
N CYS A 46 -10.66 14.80 -14.00
CA CYS A 46 -10.63 13.48 -13.36
C CYS A 46 -11.87 13.23 -12.48
N CYS A 47 -12.96 13.98 -12.70
CA CYS A 47 -14.18 13.89 -11.89
C CYS A 47 -14.70 12.45 -11.79
N SER A 48 -15.24 12.09 -10.62
CA SER A 48 -15.82 10.77 -10.35
C SER A 48 -16.94 10.39 -11.32
N SER A 49 -17.70 11.37 -11.86
CA SER A 49 -18.73 11.11 -12.87
C SER A 49 -18.19 10.56 -14.19
N TYR A 50 -16.90 10.76 -14.47
CA TYR A 50 -16.23 10.25 -15.67
C TYR A 50 -15.46 8.96 -15.42
N GLN A 51 -15.43 8.42 -14.19
CA GLN A 51 -14.75 7.17 -13.87
C GLN A 51 -15.75 6.01 -13.83
N PRO A 52 -15.80 5.14 -14.86
CA PRO A 52 -16.73 4.03 -14.86
C PRO A 52 -16.31 2.97 -13.84
N LEU A 53 -17.29 2.18 -13.39
CA LEU A 53 -17.00 1.01 -12.58
C LEU A 53 -16.21 -0.03 -13.36
N ARG A 54 -15.31 -0.72 -12.65
CA ARG A 54 -14.62 -1.88 -13.23
C ARG A 54 -15.62 -2.96 -13.61
N THR A 55 -15.37 -3.60 -14.75
CA THR A 55 -16.16 -4.74 -15.24
C THR A 55 -15.40 -6.03 -14.99
N VAL A 56 -16.10 -7.07 -14.52
CA VAL A 56 -15.51 -8.37 -14.18
C VAL A 56 -16.07 -9.45 -15.09
N VAL A 57 -15.19 -10.17 -15.78
CA VAL A 57 -15.52 -11.32 -16.61
C VAL A 57 -14.89 -12.57 -15.99
N LYS A 58 -15.70 -13.60 -15.72
CA LYS A 58 -15.22 -14.89 -15.21
C LYS A 58 -15.42 -15.97 -16.28
N LYS A 59 -14.34 -16.58 -16.73
CA LYS A 59 -14.37 -17.61 -17.77
C LYS A 59 -13.27 -18.65 -17.55
N HIS A 60 -13.62 -19.93 -17.58
CA HIS A 60 -12.68 -21.06 -17.44
C HIS A 60 -11.69 -20.94 -16.26
N GLY A 61 -12.17 -20.55 -15.07
CA GLY A 61 -11.32 -20.38 -13.88
C GLY A 61 -10.44 -19.12 -13.88
N VAL A 62 -10.49 -18.30 -14.94
CA VAL A 62 -9.82 -17.01 -15.01
C VAL A 62 -10.82 -15.89 -14.75
N THR A 63 -10.47 -14.97 -13.85
CA THR A 63 -11.20 -13.73 -13.61
C THR A 63 -10.43 -12.58 -14.25
N THR A 64 -11.01 -11.95 -15.26
CA THR A 64 -10.46 -10.76 -15.92
C THR A 64 -11.21 -9.51 -15.47
N LEU A 65 -10.47 -8.50 -15.02
CA LEU A 65 -10.97 -7.20 -14.61
C LEU A 65 -10.61 -6.17 -15.69
N PHE A 66 -11.61 -5.43 -16.15
CA PHE A 66 -11.49 -4.29 -17.04
C PHE A 66 -11.73 -3.03 -16.22
N MET A 67 -10.73 -2.16 -16.13
CA MET A 67 -10.73 -0.96 -15.32
C MET A 67 -10.55 0.26 -16.24
N PRO A 68 -11.63 0.72 -16.91
CA PRO A 68 -11.59 1.94 -17.70
C PRO A 68 -11.43 3.15 -16.77
N ALA A 69 -10.79 4.20 -17.27
CA ALA A 69 -10.66 5.46 -16.59
C ALA A 69 -10.42 6.59 -17.59
N THR A 70 -10.56 7.82 -17.11
CA THR A 70 -10.27 9.04 -17.87
C THR A 70 -9.46 10.01 -17.03
N THR A 71 -8.57 10.75 -17.68
CA THR A 71 -7.94 11.96 -17.16
C THR A 71 -8.30 13.11 -18.09
N GLY A 72 -7.72 14.30 -17.87
CA GLY A 72 -7.96 15.45 -18.74
C GLY A 72 -7.41 15.27 -20.15
N ASP A 73 -6.35 14.49 -20.26
CA ASP A 73 -5.56 14.39 -21.49
C ASP A 73 -5.59 12.97 -22.09
N ALA A 74 -6.12 11.99 -21.34
CA ALA A 74 -6.11 10.59 -21.76
C ALA A 74 -7.37 9.82 -21.35
N ILE A 75 -7.75 8.88 -22.21
CA ILE A 75 -8.72 7.82 -21.91
C ILE A 75 -8.01 6.48 -22.06
N GLY A 76 -8.31 5.54 -21.16
CA GLY A 76 -7.59 4.28 -21.16
C GLY A 76 -8.27 3.21 -20.33
N MET A 77 -7.67 2.03 -20.35
CA MET A 77 -8.18 0.89 -19.64
C MET A 77 -7.04 0.01 -19.19
N LYS A 78 -7.07 -0.37 -17.91
CA LYS A 78 -6.27 -1.47 -17.41
C LYS A 78 -7.06 -2.77 -17.53
N VAL A 79 -6.44 -3.80 -18.11
CA VAL A 79 -6.98 -5.15 -18.16
C VAL A 79 -6.07 -6.06 -17.38
N VAL A 80 -6.61 -6.74 -16.36
CA VAL A 80 -5.87 -7.64 -15.47
C VAL A 80 -6.57 -8.98 -15.42
N SER A 81 -5.82 -10.09 -15.47
CA SER A 81 -6.36 -11.42 -15.23
C SER A 81 -5.74 -12.06 -13.99
N LEU A 82 -6.59 -12.76 -13.24
CA LEU A 82 -6.26 -13.54 -12.06
C LEU A 82 -6.76 -14.97 -12.29
N GLU A 83 -5.87 -15.95 -12.20
CA GLU A 83 -6.23 -17.37 -12.17
C GLU A 83 -6.78 -17.71 -10.78
N ALA A 84 -7.92 -18.38 -10.71
CA ALA A 84 -8.42 -18.92 -9.46
C ALA A 84 -7.50 -20.06 -9.01
N PRO A 85 -7.10 -20.11 -7.72
CA PRO A 85 -6.37 -21.27 -7.21
C PRO A 85 -7.23 -22.52 -7.38
N GLU A 86 -6.65 -23.61 -7.90
CA GLU A 86 -7.32 -24.90 -7.95
C GLU A 86 -7.73 -25.32 -6.53
N THR A 87 -9.01 -25.62 -6.32
CA THR A 87 -9.48 -26.23 -5.07
C THR A 87 -8.74 -27.55 -4.87
N PRO A 88 -7.99 -27.74 -3.77
CA PRO A 88 -7.31 -29.00 -3.54
C PRO A 88 -8.36 -30.09 -3.31
N GLU A 89 -8.43 -31.06 -4.23
CA GLU A 89 -9.16 -32.30 -4.00
C GLU A 89 -8.62 -32.97 -2.74
N LYS A 90 -9.51 -33.39 -1.84
CA LYS A 90 -9.18 -34.19 -0.66
C LYS A 90 -8.53 -35.51 -1.10
N LYS A 91 -7.21 -35.56 -1.21
CA LYS A 91 -6.46 -36.84 -1.30
C LYS A 91 -6.01 -37.26 0.09
N GLY A 92 -6.38 -38.49 0.43
CA GLY A 92 -6.25 -39.08 1.75
C GLY A 92 -4.82 -39.17 2.27
N SER A 93 -4.76 -39.27 3.60
CA SER A 93 -3.58 -39.48 4.44
C SER A 93 -2.64 -40.56 3.90
N VAL A 94 -1.38 -40.21 3.62
CA VAL A 94 -0.26 -41.15 3.60
C VAL A 94 0.95 -40.51 4.29
N SER A 95 1.59 -41.31 5.15
CA SER A 95 2.62 -40.99 6.14
C SER A 95 3.91 -40.37 5.59
N SER A 96 4.45 -39.42 6.37
CA SER A 96 5.78 -38.82 6.21
C SER A 96 6.92 -39.80 6.50
N ARG A 97 7.94 -39.83 5.63
CA ARG A 97 9.25 -40.44 5.89
C ARG A 97 10.30 -39.33 5.83
N SER A 98 11.04 -39.15 6.91
CA SER A 98 12.10 -38.16 7.11
C SER A 98 13.34 -38.49 6.29
N THR A 99 13.83 -37.54 5.50
CA THR A 99 15.21 -37.54 5.00
C THR A 99 15.87 -36.22 5.35
N ASP A 100 16.96 -36.37 6.09
CA ASP A 100 17.89 -35.36 6.57
C ASP A 100 18.71 -34.81 5.39
N SER A 101 18.76 -33.49 5.22
CA SER A 101 19.66 -32.85 4.25
C SER A 101 20.34 -31.64 4.88
N SER A 102 21.62 -31.84 5.17
CA SER A 102 22.58 -30.89 5.70
C SER A 102 22.85 -29.75 4.69
N VAL A 103 22.61 -28.51 5.12
CA VAL A 103 22.92 -27.31 4.33
C VAL A 103 24.33 -26.83 4.69
N LYS A 104 25.25 -26.85 3.72
CA LYS A 104 26.61 -26.33 3.85
C LYS A 104 26.61 -24.79 3.87
N SER A 105 27.48 -24.27 4.73
CA SER A 105 27.77 -22.85 4.94
C SER A 105 28.29 -22.13 3.70
N VAL A 106 27.70 -20.97 3.38
CA VAL A 106 28.30 -19.96 2.49
C VAL A 106 28.58 -18.73 3.35
N GLY A 107 29.87 -18.40 3.48
CA GLY A 107 30.38 -17.28 4.26
C GLY A 107 30.62 -16.01 3.44
N SER A 108 30.71 -14.91 4.20
CA SER A 108 31.26 -13.57 3.91
C SER A 108 30.57 -12.68 2.87
N ASN A 109 29.61 -11.88 3.35
CA ASN A 109 29.54 -10.39 3.24
C ASN A 109 28.16 -9.93 3.79
N LEU A 110 28.01 -9.84 5.12
CA LEU A 110 26.71 -9.64 5.80
C LEU A 110 26.75 -8.59 6.92
N SER A 111 27.40 -7.45 6.67
CA SER A 111 27.32 -6.30 7.58
C SER A 111 25.96 -5.62 7.43
N GLY A 112 25.02 -5.85 8.36
CA GLY A 112 23.73 -5.13 8.44
C GLY A 112 22.45 -5.97 8.34
N MET A 113 22.56 -7.29 8.13
CA MET A 113 21.42 -8.21 8.17
C MET A 113 21.37 -8.91 9.53
N THR A 114 20.48 -8.46 10.41
CA THR A 114 20.18 -9.19 11.64
C THR A 114 18.95 -10.05 11.43
N LEU A 115 19.12 -11.36 11.39
CA LEU A 115 18.08 -12.28 11.82
C LEU A 115 17.86 -11.98 13.30
N SER A 116 16.63 -11.80 13.76
CA SER A 116 16.37 -11.56 15.17
C SER A 116 16.49 -12.89 15.94
N PRO A 117 17.48 -13.03 16.83
CA PRO A 117 17.23 -13.62 18.12
C PRO A 117 17.57 -12.55 19.17
N SER A 118 16.71 -12.33 20.15
CA SER A 118 17.14 -11.65 21.37
C SER A 118 16.35 -12.09 22.58
N SER A 119 17.18 -12.32 23.59
CA SER A 119 17.00 -12.86 24.92
C SER A 119 16.07 -12.05 25.83
N THR A 120 15.37 -12.81 26.65
CA THR A 120 14.80 -12.54 27.99
C THR A 120 14.94 -11.11 28.54
N VAL A 121 13.80 -10.41 28.62
CA VAL A 121 13.38 -9.72 29.84
C VAL A 121 11.84 -9.83 29.95
N SER A 122 11.38 -10.58 30.95
CA SER A 122 9.96 -10.78 31.25
C SER A 122 9.35 -9.51 31.83
N SER A 123 8.38 -8.93 31.12
CA SER A 123 7.41 -7.97 31.67
C SER A 123 6.03 -8.58 31.52
N ALA A 124 5.32 -8.69 32.65
CA ALA A 124 3.99 -9.26 32.73
C ALA A 124 2.96 -8.35 32.02
N ASP A 125 2.81 -8.54 30.71
CA ASP A 125 1.66 -8.07 29.93
C ASP A 125 1.02 -9.34 29.34
N SER A 126 -0.28 -9.54 29.58
CA SER A 126 -1.04 -10.78 29.35
C SER A 126 -0.58 -11.65 28.16
N THR A 127 -0.55 -12.97 28.40
CA THR A 127 -0.18 -14.09 27.50
C THR A 127 -1.02 -14.21 26.21
N THR A 128 -1.79 -13.19 25.85
CA THR A 128 -2.77 -13.19 24.75
C THR A 128 -2.16 -13.21 23.34
N GLY A 129 -0.83 -13.18 23.19
CA GLY A 129 -0.16 -13.17 21.89
C GLY A 129 0.85 -14.29 21.64
N SER A 130 1.23 -15.09 22.65
CA SER A 130 2.28 -16.11 22.48
C SER A 130 1.80 -17.33 21.68
N SER A 131 0.48 -17.55 21.59
CA SER A 131 -0.14 -18.65 20.85
C SER A 131 -0.59 -18.29 19.43
N PHE A 132 -0.36 -17.05 18.96
CA PHE A 132 -0.81 -16.64 17.63
C PHE A 132 -0.04 -17.39 16.53
N GLN A 133 -0.80 -18.05 15.64
CA GLN A 133 -0.28 -18.64 14.40
C GLN A 133 -0.61 -17.74 13.23
N ALA A 134 0.30 -17.64 12.27
CA ALA A 134 0.07 -16.85 11.07
C ALA A 134 -1.02 -17.48 10.19
N PRO A 135 -1.84 -16.65 9.52
CA PRO A 135 -2.95 -17.13 8.71
C PRO A 135 -2.50 -17.92 7.46
N PRO A 136 -3.34 -18.84 6.95
CA PRO A 136 -3.13 -19.47 5.65
C PRO A 136 -3.26 -18.42 4.52
N SER A 137 -2.53 -18.58 3.42
CA SER A 137 -2.53 -17.62 2.31
C SER A 137 -2.75 -18.32 0.97
N MET A 138 -3.54 -17.67 0.10
CA MET A 138 -3.82 -18.09 -1.28
C MET A 138 -2.58 -18.13 -2.18
N ALA A 139 -1.47 -17.53 -1.76
CA ALA A 139 -0.21 -17.59 -2.52
C ALA A 139 0.49 -18.95 -2.33
N SER A 140 -0.12 -20.05 -2.73
CA SER A 140 0.56 -21.34 -2.91
C SER A 140 1.24 -21.34 -4.28
N THR A 141 2.58 -21.39 -4.32
CA THR A 141 3.49 -21.62 -5.49
C THR A 141 3.27 -20.85 -6.82
N GLN A 142 2.06 -20.49 -7.19
CA GLN A 142 1.65 -19.62 -8.29
C GLN A 142 1.69 -18.14 -7.85
N SER A 143 2.13 -17.27 -8.76
CA SER A 143 2.19 -15.83 -8.54
C SER A 143 0.78 -15.27 -8.38
N THR A 144 0.49 -14.65 -7.23
CA THR A 144 -0.74 -13.89 -7.00
C THR A 144 -0.67 -12.49 -7.63
N THR A 145 0.43 -12.16 -8.31
CA THR A 145 0.57 -10.85 -8.95
C THR A 145 -0.34 -10.76 -10.18
N PRO A 146 -1.29 -9.81 -10.21
CA PRO A 146 -2.03 -9.43 -11.40
C PRO A 146 -1.17 -9.38 -12.68
N ARG A 147 -1.48 -10.19 -13.69
CA ARG A 147 -0.92 -10.04 -15.03
C ARG A 147 -1.86 -9.20 -15.87
N GLY A 148 -1.35 -8.19 -16.56
CA GLY A 148 -2.20 -7.28 -17.29
C GLY A 148 -1.46 -6.21 -18.08
N THR A 149 -2.25 -5.40 -18.78
CA THR A 149 -1.77 -4.27 -19.58
C THR A 149 -2.61 -3.03 -19.28
N VAL A 150 -2.00 -1.86 -19.47
CA VAL A 150 -2.70 -0.58 -19.52
C VAL A 150 -2.58 -0.04 -20.94
N THR A 151 -3.71 0.22 -21.58
CA THR A 151 -3.76 0.84 -22.90
C THR A 151 -4.33 2.24 -22.76
N MET A 152 -3.72 3.21 -23.45
CA MET A 152 -4.06 4.61 -23.34
C MET A 152 -4.14 5.28 -24.71
N MET A 153 -5.10 6.19 -24.82
CA MET A 153 -5.37 7.04 -25.96
C MET A 153 -5.42 8.50 -25.49
N ASP A 154 -5.10 9.43 -26.37
CA ASP A 154 -5.32 10.86 -26.12
C ASP A 154 -6.81 11.23 -26.19
N ALA A 155 -7.12 12.51 -25.94
CA ALA A 155 -8.49 13.04 -25.99
C ALA A 155 -9.16 12.93 -27.38
N GLN A 156 -8.40 12.73 -28.45
CA GLN A 156 -8.90 12.54 -29.83
C GLN A 156 -9.08 11.05 -30.17
N GLY A 157 -8.68 10.14 -29.27
CA GLY A 157 -8.73 8.70 -29.47
C GLY A 157 -7.50 8.11 -30.15
N ASN A 158 -6.43 8.88 -30.35
CA ASN A 158 -5.20 8.34 -30.92
C ASN A 158 -4.45 7.53 -29.85
N PRO A 159 -3.99 6.30 -30.17
CA PRO A 159 -3.22 5.48 -29.24
C PRO A 159 -1.87 6.13 -28.89
N ILE A 160 -1.64 6.35 -27.59
CA ILE A 160 -0.40 6.98 -27.09
C ILE A 160 0.51 6.01 -26.36
N GLY A 161 -0.04 4.94 -25.76
CA GLY A 161 0.81 3.91 -25.20
C GLY A 161 0.13 2.64 -24.72
N ILE A 162 0.95 1.59 -24.62
CA ILE A 162 0.63 0.30 -24.02
C ILE A 162 1.73 -0.04 -23.03
N LEU A 163 1.37 -0.25 -21.76
CA LEU A 163 2.30 -0.60 -20.70
C LEU A 163 1.95 -1.96 -20.11
N ASN A 164 2.97 -2.73 -19.71
CA ASN A 164 2.74 -3.81 -18.76
C ASN A 164 2.25 -3.24 -17.42
N ALA A 165 1.22 -3.86 -16.84
CA ALA A 165 0.58 -3.35 -15.63
C ALA A 165 1.22 -3.81 -14.33
N GLU A 166 2.13 -4.79 -14.34
CA GLU A 166 2.58 -5.49 -13.13
C GLU A 166 3.39 -4.58 -12.21
N GLU A 167 4.50 -4.01 -12.71
CA GLU A 167 5.32 -3.07 -11.96
C GLU A 167 4.59 -1.74 -11.71
N LEU A 168 3.90 -1.22 -12.74
CA LEU A 168 3.09 0.01 -12.66
C LEU A 168 2.07 -0.05 -11.53
N THR A 169 1.32 -1.16 -11.42
CA THR A 169 0.28 -1.34 -10.40
C THR A 169 0.89 -1.29 -8.99
N ALA A 170 2.02 -1.95 -8.77
CA ALA A 170 2.67 -1.95 -7.47
C ALA A 170 3.20 -0.55 -7.11
N PHE A 171 3.84 0.13 -8.07
CA PHE A 171 4.36 1.48 -7.88
C PHE A 171 3.26 2.50 -7.60
N ARG A 172 2.25 2.61 -8.47
CA ARG A 172 1.16 3.60 -8.32
C ARG A 172 0.36 3.40 -7.03
N THR A 173 0.20 2.16 -6.59
CA THR A 173 -0.46 1.85 -5.30
C THR A 173 0.38 2.35 -4.13
N ALA A 174 1.69 2.06 -4.14
CA ALA A 174 2.61 2.55 -3.13
C ALA A 174 2.73 4.09 -3.15
N LEU A 175 2.67 4.70 -4.33
CA LEU A 175 2.73 6.15 -4.51
C LEU A 175 1.53 6.84 -3.86
N ALA A 176 0.33 6.30 -4.01
CA ALA A 176 -0.85 6.80 -3.32
C ALA A 176 -0.82 6.53 -1.81
N ALA A 177 -0.47 5.31 -1.41
CA ALA A 177 -0.35 4.96 0.01
C ALA A 177 0.70 5.81 0.73
N THR A 178 1.68 6.36 0.03
CA THR A 178 2.69 7.22 0.64
C THR A 178 2.30 8.69 0.72
N ILE A 179 1.18 9.12 0.13
CA ILE A 179 0.66 10.50 0.24
C ILE A 179 0.43 10.89 1.70
N LEU A 180 -0.25 10.01 2.46
CA LEU A 180 -0.52 10.22 3.89
C LEU A 180 0.71 9.96 4.75
N PHE A 181 1.55 9.00 4.35
CA PHE A 181 2.83 8.71 5.00
C PHE A 181 3.75 9.95 5.03
N GLN A 182 3.80 10.72 3.94
CA GLN A 182 4.61 11.94 3.87
C GLN A 182 4.21 12.98 4.94
N LYS A 183 2.94 12.97 5.38
CA LYS A 183 2.43 13.88 6.41
C LYS A 183 2.97 13.56 7.81
N ARG A 184 3.51 12.36 8.05
CA ARG A 184 4.05 11.97 9.36
C ARG A 184 5.29 12.80 9.71
N GLU A 185 5.32 13.35 10.92
CA GLU A 185 6.45 14.16 11.41
C GLU A 185 7.70 13.31 11.64
N HIS A 186 7.47 12.13 12.24
CA HIS A 186 8.51 11.22 12.69
C HIS A 186 8.20 9.81 12.22
N VAL A 187 9.14 9.21 11.48
CA VAL A 187 9.07 7.81 11.06
C VAL A 187 10.43 7.16 11.28
N HIS A 188 10.60 6.47 12.41
CA HIS A 188 11.84 5.78 12.75
C HIS A 188 11.81 4.29 12.35
N THR A 189 10.66 3.64 12.50
CA THR A 189 10.46 2.22 12.23
C THR A 189 9.27 2.01 11.31
N ILE A 190 9.48 1.33 10.18
CA ILE A 190 8.39 0.84 9.33
C ILE A 190 8.31 -0.69 9.42
N THR A 191 7.10 -1.23 9.46
CA THR A 191 6.83 -2.67 9.42
C THR A 191 6.00 -3.00 8.20
N VAL A 192 6.44 -3.97 7.41
CA VAL A 192 5.82 -4.32 6.12
C VAL A 192 5.46 -5.79 6.12
N PHE A 193 4.19 -6.08 5.86
CA PHE A 193 3.71 -7.45 5.68
C PHE A 193 3.70 -7.82 4.21
N GLY A 194 4.37 -8.92 3.89
CA GLY A 194 4.54 -9.43 2.54
C GLY A 194 5.94 -9.19 1.99
N ALA A 195 6.34 -10.03 1.05
CA ALA A 195 7.63 -9.95 0.37
C ALA A 195 7.47 -10.09 -1.16
N GLY A 196 6.64 -9.22 -1.74
CA GLY A 196 6.37 -9.14 -3.19
C GLY A 196 6.56 -7.71 -3.72
N LYS A 197 6.14 -7.45 -4.97
CA LYS A 197 6.29 -6.13 -5.62
C LYS A 197 5.65 -4.98 -4.84
N GLN A 198 4.46 -5.20 -4.25
CA GLN A 198 3.81 -4.21 -3.39
C GLN A 198 4.70 -3.83 -2.21
N ALA A 199 5.20 -4.80 -1.45
CA ALA A 199 6.12 -4.55 -0.34
C ALA A 199 7.41 -3.83 -0.78
N TYR A 200 7.98 -4.22 -1.92
CA TYR A 200 9.15 -3.55 -2.50
C TYR A 200 8.92 -2.06 -2.72
N TRP A 201 7.86 -1.69 -3.44
CA TRP A 201 7.62 -0.29 -3.77
C TRP A 201 7.21 0.56 -2.55
N HIS A 202 6.47 -0.02 -1.60
CA HIS A 202 6.15 0.68 -0.35
C HIS A 202 7.41 0.98 0.47
N ILE A 203 8.32 0.01 0.61
CA ILE A 203 9.62 0.23 1.29
C ILE A 203 10.45 1.26 0.52
N ARG A 204 10.57 1.10 -0.80
CA ARG A 204 11.41 1.97 -1.63
C ARG A 204 10.95 3.43 -1.57
N LEU A 205 9.65 3.70 -1.74
CA LEU A 205 9.12 5.06 -1.68
C LEU A 205 9.17 5.63 -0.25
N ALA A 206 8.93 4.82 0.79
CA ALA A 206 9.09 5.26 2.16
C ALA A 206 10.53 5.72 2.45
N LEU A 207 11.52 4.95 1.99
CA LEU A 207 12.94 5.32 2.12
C LEU A 207 13.32 6.52 1.25
N MET A 208 12.70 6.68 0.07
CA MET A 208 12.95 7.83 -0.79
C MET A 208 12.42 9.14 -0.18
N PHE A 209 11.26 9.09 0.48
CA PHE A 209 10.61 10.27 1.06
C PHE A 209 11.03 10.58 2.51
N LYS A 210 11.44 9.59 3.30
CA LYS A 210 11.75 9.74 4.74
C LYS A 210 13.00 8.95 5.17
N GLY A 211 13.91 8.64 4.25
CA GLY A 211 15.10 7.80 4.52
C GLY A 211 16.07 8.38 5.54
N ASP A 212 16.09 9.70 5.72
CA ASP A 212 16.83 10.40 6.76
C ASP A 212 16.33 10.04 8.18
N GLN A 213 15.03 9.80 8.32
CA GLN A 213 14.37 9.48 9.59
C GLN A 213 14.33 7.97 9.89
N ILE A 214 14.07 7.17 8.85
CA ILE A 214 13.89 5.71 9.00
C ILE A 214 15.22 5.07 9.39
N LYS A 215 15.21 4.33 10.51
CA LYS A 215 16.36 3.53 10.98
C LYS A 215 16.09 2.03 10.96
N HIS A 216 14.82 1.63 10.95
CA HIS A 216 14.43 0.21 10.99
C HIS A 216 13.34 -0.10 9.96
N VAL A 217 13.57 -1.16 9.19
CA VAL A 217 12.59 -1.76 8.27
C VAL A 217 12.40 -3.22 8.68
N ASN A 218 11.20 -3.55 9.17
CA ASN A 218 10.84 -4.93 9.52
C ASN A 218 10.00 -5.54 8.40
N ILE A 219 10.42 -6.67 7.85
CA ILE A 219 9.69 -7.40 6.80
C ILE A 219 9.12 -8.69 7.39
N ILE A 220 7.79 -8.76 7.47
CA ILE A 220 7.07 -9.91 8.02
C ILE A 220 6.45 -10.68 6.86
N ASN A 221 6.85 -11.93 6.69
CA ASN A 221 6.34 -12.76 5.60
C ASN A 221 6.39 -14.24 5.99
N ARG A 222 5.45 -15.03 5.46
CA ARG A 222 5.41 -16.49 5.67
C ARG A 222 6.72 -17.18 5.29
N SER A 223 7.26 -16.86 4.12
CA SER A 223 8.50 -17.44 3.61
C SER A 223 9.66 -16.53 3.99
N LEU A 224 10.54 -17.03 4.86
CA LEU A 224 11.77 -16.33 5.22
C LEU A 224 12.63 -16.07 3.99
N GLU A 225 12.77 -17.05 3.09
CA GLU A 225 13.53 -16.92 1.85
C GLU A 225 13.08 -15.71 1.00
N ARG A 226 11.77 -15.52 0.84
CA ARG A 226 11.23 -14.35 0.12
C ARG A 226 11.55 -13.04 0.82
N SER A 227 11.50 -12.99 2.16
CA SER A 227 11.94 -11.81 2.91
C SER A 227 13.42 -11.52 2.70
N LEU A 228 14.27 -12.55 2.76
CA LEU A 228 15.71 -12.41 2.51
C LEU A 228 15.97 -11.89 1.09
N LYS A 229 15.26 -12.42 0.08
CA LYS A 229 15.35 -11.94 -1.31
C LYS A 229 14.93 -10.47 -1.44
N LEU A 230 13.86 -10.07 -0.76
CA LEU A 230 13.43 -8.67 -0.75
C LEU A 230 14.46 -7.77 -0.05
N MET A 231 14.99 -8.17 1.11
CA MET A 231 16.06 -7.42 1.79
C MET A 231 17.30 -7.28 0.91
N LYS A 232 17.68 -8.34 0.17
CA LYS A 232 18.79 -8.30 -0.81
C LYS A 232 18.59 -7.25 -1.90
N SER A 233 17.35 -6.97 -2.32
CA SER A 233 17.06 -5.90 -3.30
C SER A 233 17.33 -4.49 -2.77
N PHE A 234 17.40 -4.35 -1.44
CA PHE A 234 17.91 -3.19 -0.74
C PHE A 234 19.31 -3.47 -0.18
N GLN A 235 20.15 -4.25 -0.89
CA GLN A 235 21.62 -4.45 -0.84
C GLN A 235 22.39 -3.41 -1.69
N PRO A 236 23.46 -2.66 -1.31
CA PRO A 236 24.07 -1.79 -2.29
C PRO A 236 24.77 -2.73 -3.26
N THR A 237 24.51 -2.60 -4.55
CA THR A 237 25.35 -3.30 -5.54
C THR A 237 26.72 -2.62 -5.52
N GLU A 238 27.80 -3.36 -5.76
CA GLU A 238 29.14 -2.77 -5.87
C GLU A 238 29.12 -1.57 -6.82
N GLY A 239 29.58 -0.41 -6.33
CA GLY A 239 29.60 0.85 -7.10
C GLY A 239 28.33 1.70 -7.06
N GLN A 240 27.23 1.24 -6.43
CA GLN A 240 26.01 2.06 -6.26
C GLN A 240 25.93 2.69 -4.86
N THR A 241 25.97 4.02 -4.80
CA THR A 241 25.55 4.77 -3.61
C THR A 241 24.03 4.91 -3.62
N LEU A 242 23.38 4.49 -2.54
CA LEU A 242 21.95 4.76 -2.34
C LEU A 242 21.83 5.88 -1.32
N PRO A 243 21.40 7.08 -1.74
CA PRO A 243 21.41 8.28 -0.89
C PRO A 243 20.72 8.09 0.47
N TRP A 244 19.69 7.25 0.51
CA TRP A 244 18.83 7.05 1.69
C TRP A 244 19.32 5.97 2.67
N ARG A 245 20.51 5.39 2.50
CA ARG A 245 20.73 4.01 2.98
C ARG A 245 21.94 3.73 3.89
N SER A 246 22.70 4.73 4.32
CA SER A 246 23.90 4.49 5.15
C SER A 246 23.60 3.79 6.49
N ASP A 247 22.42 3.98 7.09
CA ASP A 247 22.16 3.59 8.49
C ASP A 247 20.84 2.82 8.74
N VAL A 248 20.23 2.26 7.69
CA VAL A 248 18.93 1.55 7.82
C VAL A 248 19.15 0.07 8.11
N LYS A 249 18.61 -0.41 9.24
CA LYS A 249 18.63 -1.84 9.61
C LYS A 249 17.39 -2.55 9.10
N PHE A 250 17.60 -3.60 8.31
CA PHE A 250 16.55 -4.49 7.87
C PHE A 250 16.45 -5.72 8.77
N SER A 251 15.23 -6.10 9.14
CA SER A 251 14.94 -7.34 9.84
C SER A 251 13.88 -8.15 9.09
N ALA A 252 13.92 -9.47 9.23
CA ALA A 252 12.91 -10.37 8.69
C ALA A 252 12.32 -11.23 9.80
N LEU A 253 11.00 -11.39 9.79
CA LEU A 253 10.26 -12.26 10.69
C LEU A 253 9.36 -13.20 9.87
N SER A 254 9.44 -14.50 10.15
CA SER A 254 8.51 -15.51 9.62
C SER A 254 7.88 -16.32 10.75
N PRO A 255 6.78 -17.05 10.50
CA PRO A 255 6.15 -17.92 11.49
C PRO A 255 7.03 -19.08 11.96
N GLU A 256 8.11 -19.37 11.22
CA GLU A 256 9.08 -20.43 11.54
C GLU A 256 9.99 -20.06 12.73
N PHE A 257 10.03 -18.78 13.12
CA PHE A 257 10.83 -18.34 14.26
C PHE A 257 10.17 -18.71 15.59
N GLY A 258 10.99 -19.14 16.56
CA GLY A 258 10.56 -19.27 17.95
C GLY A 258 10.02 -17.94 18.50
N GLU A 259 8.99 -18.02 19.34
CA GLU A 259 8.31 -16.85 19.91
C GLU A 259 7.71 -15.87 18.88
N TYR A 260 7.35 -16.34 17.67
CA TYR A 260 6.79 -15.52 16.58
C TYR A 260 5.74 -14.50 17.07
N GLY A 261 4.74 -14.93 17.84
CA GLY A 261 3.68 -14.05 18.33
C GLY A 261 4.18 -12.93 19.24
N ARG A 262 5.21 -13.17 20.07
CA ARG A 262 5.84 -12.15 20.93
C ARG A 262 6.58 -11.12 20.07
N LEU A 263 7.41 -11.60 19.13
CA LEU A 263 8.20 -10.74 18.23
C LEU A 263 7.30 -9.92 17.29
N LEU A 264 6.23 -10.53 16.78
CA LEU A 264 5.22 -9.87 15.97
C LEU A 264 4.57 -8.71 16.73
N LYS A 265 4.11 -8.96 17.96
CA LYS A 265 3.53 -7.94 18.85
C LYS A 265 4.51 -6.79 19.10
N GLU A 266 5.78 -7.10 19.32
CA GLU A 266 6.83 -6.11 19.55
C GLU A 266 7.07 -5.23 18.31
N GLN A 267 7.21 -5.83 17.13
CA GLN A 267 7.44 -5.10 15.88
C GLN A 267 6.25 -4.20 15.52
N ILE A 268 5.02 -4.69 15.65
CA ILE A 268 3.79 -3.90 15.43
C ILE A 268 3.69 -2.74 16.42
N ARG A 269 3.95 -2.97 17.72
CA ARG A 269 3.88 -1.92 18.73
C ARG A 269 4.96 -0.85 18.53
N LYS A 270 6.16 -1.22 18.03
CA LYS A 270 7.25 -0.28 17.78
C LYS A 270 7.07 0.54 16.49
N ALA A 271 6.37 0.01 15.48
CA ALA A 271 6.19 0.64 14.19
C ALA A 271 5.59 2.06 14.28
N ASP A 272 6.13 2.99 13.51
CA ASP A 272 5.54 4.31 13.20
C ASP A 272 4.62 4.22 11.98
N ALA A 273 4.96 3.35 11.03
CA ALA A 273 4.12 3.01 9.89
C ALA A 273 4.05 1.49 9.68
N ILE A 274 2.87 1.00 9.31
CA ILE A 274 2.60 -0.40 8.97
C ILE A 274 2.04 -0.46 7.55
N PHE A 275 2.70 -1.19 6.66
CA PHE A 275 2.23 -1.44 5.30
C PHE A 275 1.82 -2.90 5.17
N CYS A 276 0.54 -3.17 4.99
CA CYS A 276 -0.01 -4.49 4.75
C CYS A 276 -0.13 -4.70 3.23
N CYS A 277 0.69 -5.61 2.70
CA CYS A 277 0.83 -5.88 1.26
C CYS A 277 0.68 -7.38 0.94
N THR A 278 -0.13 -8.09 1.71
CA THR A 278 -0.35 -9.54 1.63
C THR A 278 -1.78 -9.85 1.17
N PRO A 279 -1.97 -10.70 0.15
CA PRO A 279 -3.31 -11.18 -0.22
C PRO A 279 -3.81 -12.20 0.81
N SER A 280 -4.21 -11.69 1.97
CA SER A 280 -4.61 -12.49 3.13
C SER A 280 -6.12 -12.71 3.18
N LEU A 281 -6.53 -13.91 3.63
CA LEU A 281 -7.93 -14.27 3.90
C LEU A 281 -8.31 -14.07 5.37
N GLU A 282 -7.31 -13.93 6.23
CA GLU A 282 -7.45 -13.81 7.68
C GLU A 282 -6.51 -12.73 8.21
N PRO A 283 -6.83 -12.10 9.36
CA PRO A 283 -6.04 -11.01 9.90
C PRO A 283 -4.56 -11.39 10.14
N LEU A 284 -3.66 -10.50 9.77
CA LEU A 284 -2.21 -10.70 9.86
C LEU A 284 -1.71 -10.74 11.32
N PHE A 285 -2.48 -10.18 12.24
CA PHE A 285 -2.21 -10.16 13.68
C PHE A 285 -3.50 -9.90 14.49
N PRO A 286 -3.51 -10.25 15.80
CA PRO A 286 -4.65 -9.99 16.68
C PRO A 286 -4.94 -8.49 16.86
N PRO A 287 -6.21 -8.05 16.88
CA PRO A 287 -6.57 -6.64 17.00
C PRO A 287 -6.00 -5.98 18.27
N GLU A 288 -5.87 -6.71 19.37
CA GLU A 288 -5.42 -6.22 20.68
C GLU A 288 -3.99 -5.67 20.63
N PHE A 289 -3.20 -6.04 19.62
CA PHE A 289 -1.86 -5.49 19.43
C PHE A 289 -1.91 -3.98 19.21
N LEU A 290 -3.00 -3.48 18.60
CA LEU A 290 -3.25 -2.06 18.34
C LEU A 290 -4.37 -1.49 19.19
N THR A 291 -5.44 -2.24 19.49
CA THR A 291 -6.63 -1.74 20.19
C THR A 291 -6.54 -1.81 21.72
N SER A 292 -5.54 -2.50 22.29
CA SER A 292 -5.31 -2.45 23.75
C SER A 292 -4.84 -1.05 24.19
N HIS A 293 -5.03 -0.71 25.46
CA HIS A 293 -4.53 0.55 26.04
C HIS A 293 -3.05 0.81 25.70
N ASN A 294 -2.19 -0.21 25.80
CA ASN A 294 -0.78 -0.09 25.43
C ASN A 294 -0.56 0.06 23.91
N GLY A 295 -1.40 -0.58 23.09
CA GLY A 295 -1.36 -0.44 21.63
C GLY A 295 -1.71 0.99 21.18
N GLN A 296 -2.69 1.61 21.83
CA GLN A 296 -3.21 2.94 21.49
C GLN A 296 -2.28 4.11 21.87
N LYS A 297 -1.28 3.90 22.73
CA LYS A 297 -0.35 4.95 23.20
C LYS A 297 0.45 5.63 22.09
N LYS A 298 0.55 5.02 20.91
CA LYS A 298 1.33 5.53 19.77
C LYS A 298 0.40 5.65 18.57
N GLY A 299 0.29 6.86 18.02
CA GLY A 299 -0.37 7.04 16.73
C GLY A 299 0.53 6.53 15.61
N ARG A 300 -0.06 5.76 14.70
CA ARG A 300 0.65 5.11 13.59
C ARG A 300 -0.03 5.45 12.28
N TYR A 301 0.73 5.37 11.20
CA TYR A 301 0.14 5.25 9.87
C TYR A 301 0.00 3.77 9.52
N ILE A 302 -1.18 3.33 9.11
CA ILE A 302 -1.43 1.93 8.74
C ILE A 302 -2.09 1.91 7.36
N SER A 303 -1.49 1.20 6.41
CA SER A 303 -2.02 1.05 5.05
C SER A 303 -2.36 -0.41 4.78
N ALA A 304 -3.60 -0.68 4.37
CA ALA A 304 -4.10 -2.01 4.03
C ALA A 304 -4.37 -2.13 2.52
N ILE A 305 -3.49 -2.85 1.81
CA ILE A 305 -3.42 -2.89 0.34
C ILE A 305 -3.69 -4.28 -0.22
N GLY A 306 -3.20 -5.31 0.43
CA GLY A 306 -3.20 -6.68 -0.09
C GLY A 306 -4.59 -7.33 -0.15
N SER A 307 -5.54 -6.89 0.68
CA SER A 307 -6.94 -7.34 0.68
C SER A 307 -7.81 -6.51 -0.28
N TYR A 308 -8.17 -7.05 -1.44
CA TYR A 308 -8.91 -6.30 -2.47
C TYR A 308 -10.25 -6.95 -2.86
N ALA A 309 -10.70 -7.96 -2.11
CA ALA A 309 -11.98 -8.61 -2.33
C ALA A 309 -12.76 -8.76 -1.02
N PRO A 310 -14.11 -8.88 -1.05
CA PRO A 310 -14.94 -8.84 0.16
C PRO A 310 -14.63 -9.90 1.23
N HIS A 311 -14.10 -11.04 0.79
CA HIS A 311 -13.74 -12.17 1.65
C HIS A 311 -12.28 -12.13 2.13
N MET A 312 -11.47 -11.18 1.63
CA MET A 312 -10.08 -11.00 2.03
C MET A 312 -9.98 -10.03 3.22
N THR A 313 -9.02 -10.25 4.10
CA THR A 313 -8.78 -9.35 5.24
C THR A 313 -7.31 -9.42 5.65
N GLU A 314 -6.67 -8.27 5.76
CA GLU A 314 -5.30 -8.14 6.30
C GLU A 314 -5.32 -7.69 7.75
N LEU A 315 -6.30 -6.87 8.12
CA LEU A 315 -6.49 -6.35 9.47
C LEU A 315 -7.82 -6.85 10.00
N HIS A 316 -7.89 -7.11 11.31
CA HIS A 316 -9.14 -7.53 11.93
C HIS A 316 -10.17 -6.39 11.85
N PRO A 317 -11.46 -6.66 11.51
CA PRO A 317 -12.51 -5.64 11.41
C PRO A 317 -12.67 -4.76 12.65
N ASP A 318 -12.33 -5.27 13.84
CA ASP A 318 -12.38 -4.48 15.08
C ASP A 318 -11.34 -3.35 15.12
N ILE A 319 -10.24 -3.44 14.36
CA ILE A 319 -9.30 -2.32 14.19
C ILE A 319 -10.01 -1.16 13.46
N PHE A 320 -10.82 -1.48 12.45
CA PHE A 320 -11.59 -0.49 11.67
C PHE A 320 -12.75 0.10 12.51
N LYS A 321 -13.47 -0.73 13.27
CA LYS A 321 -14.49 -0.25 14.22
C LYS A 321 -13.88 0.63 15.28
N HIS A 322 -12.75 0.23 15.88
CA HIS A 322 -12.05 1.04 16.88
C HIS A 322 -11.61 2.37 16.30
N ALA A 323 -11.06 2.37 15.08
CA ALA A 323 -10.64 3.57 14.38
C ALA A 323 -11.80 4.50 13.98
N THR A 324 -13.05 4.05 14.08
CA THR A 324 -14.25 4.83 13.70
C THR A 324 -15.21 5.10 14.85
N ASN A 325 -14.98 4.48 16.00
CA ASN A 325 -15.76 4.71 17.20
C ASN A 325 -15.52 6.12 17.74
N ILE A 326 -16.62 6.78 18.08
CA ILE A 326 -16.64 8.10 18.70
C ILE A 326 -16.46 7.89 20.21
N ASP A 327 -15.33 8.32 20.78
CA ASP A 327 -15.28 8.52 22.23
C ASP A 327 -16.27 9.63 22.59
N LYS A 328 -17.38 9.24 23.21
CA LYS A 328 -18.50 10.13 23.57
C LYS A 328 -18.11 11.24 24.56
N GLU A 329 -16.89 11.25 25.10
CA GLU A 329 -16.44 12.16 26.17
C GLU A 329 -15.94 13.53 25.68
N HIS A 330 -15.70 13.75 24.39
CA HIS A 330 -15.13 15.02 23.89
C HIS A 330 -16.00 15.73 22.83
N GLN A 331 -17.31 15.81 23.03
CA GLN A 331 -18.25 16.55 22.16
C GLN A 331 -18.16 18.07 22.33
N HIS A 332 -17.09 18.72 21.85
CA HIS A 332 -17.06 20.18 21.73
C HIS A 332 -16.87 20.63 20.27
N HIS A 333 -17.88 21.39 19.83
CA HIS A 333 -18.09 22.26 18.67
C HIS A 333 -18.03 21.71 17.22
N PRO A 334 -19.07 21.95 16.39
CA PRO A 334 -19.08 21.60 14.97
C PRO A 334 -18.36 22.64 14.09
N HIS A 335 -17.47 22.20 13.20
CA HIS A 335 -16.85 23.03 12.16
C HIS A 335 -17.74 23.15 10.90
N PRO A 336 -17.91 24.35 10.32
CA PRO A 336 -18.85 24.59 9.21
C PRO A 336 -18.32 24.22 7.80
N HIS A 337 -17.02 23.99 7.62
CA HIS A 337 -16.43 23.70 6.30
C HIS A 337 -16.23 22.22 5.97
N PHE A 338 -16.24 21.35 6.99
CA PHE A 338 -16.24 19.91 6.82
C PHE A 338 -17.64 19.37 7.06
N LYS A 339 -18.42 19.13 6.01
CA LYS A 339 -19.76 18.56 6.16
C LYS A 339 -19.76 17.16 6.83
N GLN A 340 -18.61 16.52 7.02
CA GLN A 340 -18.47 15.19 7.62
C GLN A 340 -17.35 14.97 8.66
N ALA A 341 -16.41 15.91 8.88
CA ALA A 341 -15.37 15.74 9.90
C ALA A 341 -15.82 16.28 11.27
N LYS A 342 -16.82 15.63 11.88
CA LYS A 342 -17.00 15.69 13.34
C LYS A 342 -15.86 14.89 13.99
N LYS A 343 -15.65 14.98 15.31
CA LYS A 343 -14.73 14.14 16.12
C LYS A 343 -15.08 12.63 16.06
N SER A 344 -15.09 12.07 14.87
CA SER A 344 -15.25 10.68 14.52
C SER A 344 -13.91 10.26 13.96
N GLY A 345 -13.33 9.19 14.49
CA GLY A 345 -12.25 8.55 13.75
C GLY A 345 -12.79 8.13 12.38
N VAL A 346 -12.01 8.35 11.32
CA VAL A 346 -12.40 8.00 9.96
C VAL A 346 -11.35 7.07 9.38
N VAL A 347 -11.77 6.20 8.47
CA VAL A 347 -10.85 5.42 7.65
C VAL A 347 -10.67 6.13 6.33
N ILE A 348 -9.43 6.43 5.98
CA ILE A 348 -9.11 7.06 4.71
C ILE A 348 -9.12 5.99 3.63
N VAL A 349 -9.75 6.28 2.49
CA VAL A 349 -9.87 5.35 1.38
C VAL A 349 -9.34 5.96 0.07
N ASP A 350 -9.00 5.13 -0.90
CA ASP A 350 -8.77 5.60 -2.28
C ASP A 350 -10.09 6.06 -2.94
N THR A 351 -11.15 5.26 -2.78
CA THR A 351 -12.50 5.52 -3.26
C THR A 351 -13.53 5.03 -2.25
N LEU A 352 -14.58 5.80 -2.00
CA LEU A 352 -15.71 5.39 -1.16
C LEU A 352 -16.40 4.19 -1.75
N GLU A 353 -16.79 4.28 -3.02
CA GLU A 353 -17.60 3.26 -3.69
C GLU A 353 -16.84 1.93 -3.81
N GLY A 354 -15.57 1.97 -4.21
CA GLY A 354 -14.73 0.78 -4.31
C GLY A 354 -14.54 0.11 -2.96
N CYS A 355 -14.16 0.85 -1.92
CA CYS A 355 -13.94 0.27 -0.60
C CYS A 355 -15.22 -0.30 0.03
N LEU A 356 -16.38 0.35 -0.13
CA LEU A 356 -17.66 -0.16 0.37
C LEU A 356 -18.11 -1.46 -0.32
N LYS A 357 -17.67 -1.70 -1.56
CA LYS A 357 -18.03 -2.88 -2.36
C LYS A 357 -17.00 -4.01 -2.30
N GLU A 358 -15.72 -3.69 -2.15
CA GLU A 358 -14.62 -4.63 -2.35
C GLU A 358 -13.74 -4.83 -1.11
N ALA A 359 -13.61 -3.85 -0.21
CA ALA A 359 -12.72 -3.97 0.94
C ALA A 359 -13.34 -4.83 2.04
N GLY A 360 -12.84 -6.06 2.20
CA GLY A 360 -13.35 -6.99 3.20
C GLY A 360 -13.31 -6.42 4.62
N GLU A 361 -12.27 -5.66 5.00
CA GLU A 361 -12.22 -5.04 6.33
C GLU A 361 -13.36 -4.03 6.57
N VAL A 362 -13.69 -3.21 5.57
CA VAL A 362 -14.74 -2.19 5.62
C VAL A 362 -16.11 -2.87 5.71
N ILE A 363 -16.33 -3.86 4.84
CA ILE A 363 -17.59 -4.61 4.75
C ILE A 363 -17.85 -5.40 6.04
N GLN A 364 -16.87 -6.15 6.51
CA GLN A 364 -16.99 -7.00 7.70
C GLN A 364 -17.08 -6.16 8.98
N ALA A 365 -16.46 -4.98 9.00
CA ALA A 365 -16.62 -4.01 10.09
C ALA A 365 -18.00 -3.32 10.08
N LYS A 366 -18.78 -3.47 9.00
CA LYS A 366 -20.06 -2.80 8.76
C LYS A 366 -19.92 -1.27 8.76
N LEU A 367 -18.80 -0.78 8.24
CA LEU A 367 -18.62 0.65 8.06
C LEU A 367 -19.57 1.16 6.97
N LYS A 368 -19.97 2.42 7.14
CA LYS A 368 -20.87 3.15 6.24
C LYS A 368 -20.12 4.36 5.63
N PRO A 369 -20.64 5.01 4.58
CA PRO A 369 -20.00 6.16 3.95
C PRO A 369 -19.54 7.24 4.95
N GLU A 370 -20.32 7.51 6.00
CA GLU A 370 -19.98 8.51 7.02
C GLU A 370 -18.76 8.17 7.89
N HIS A 371 -18.24 6.94 7.83
CA HIS A 371 -17.03 6.52 8.53
C HIS A 371 -15.77 6.57 7.65
N LEU A 372 -15.93 6.90 6.37
CA LEU A 372 -14.89 6.85 5.36
C LEU A 372 -14.66 8.24 4.77
N VAL A 373 -13.41 8.55 4.40
CA VAL A 373 -13.04 9.80 3.72
C VAL A 373 -12.08 9.47 2.59
N GLU A 374 -12.31 10.03 1.39
CA GLU A 374 -11.39 9.81 0.27
C GLU A 374 -10.09 10.59 0.48
N VAL A 375 -8.97 9.97 0.13
CA VAL A 375 -7.64 10.56 0.28
C VAL A 375 -7.50 11.88 -0.49
N GLY A 376 -8.23 12.04 -1.59
CA GLY A 376 -8.22 13.27 -2.39
C GLY A 376 -8.92 14.45 -1.70
N GLU A 377 -9.90 14.22 -0.83
CA GLU A 377 -10.50 15.30 -0.02
C GLU A 377 -9.47 15.90 0.94
N LEU A 378 -8.59 15.07 1.50
CA LEU A 378 -7.55 15.48 2.44
C LEU A 378 -6.40 16.27 1.77
N MET A 379 -6.35 16.33 0.44
CA MET A 379 -5.35 17.13 -0.28
C MET A 379 -5.65 18.65 -0.22
N MET A 380 -6.87 19.04 0.17
CA MET A 380 -7.27 20.45 0.34
C MET A 380 -6.57 21.15 1.50
N ILE A 381 -6.09 20.40 2.49
CA ILE A 381 -5.55 20.91 3.76
C ILE A 381 -4.37 21.88 3.52
N LYS A 382 -3.59 21.75 2.44
CA LYS A 382 -2.53 22.74 2.15
C LYS A 382 -3.06 24.09 1.63
N LYS A 383 -4.13 24.08 0.82
CA LYS A 383 -4.66 25.30 0.18
C LYS A 383 -5.61 26.07 1.10
N SER A 384 -6.43 25.38 1.91
CA SER A 384 -7.32 26.01 2.90
C SER A 384 -6.54 26.57 4.08
N VAL A 385 -5.62 25.80 4.68
CA VAL A 385 -4.84 26.21 5.86
C VAL A 385 -3.97 27.43 5.58
N THR A 386 -3.32 27.51 4.41
CA THR A 386 -2.50 28.68 4.07
C THR A 386 -3.36 29.95 4.02
N ARG A 387 -4.57 29.85 3.48
CA ARG A 387 -5.52 30.97 3.35
C ARG A 387 -6.22 31.32 4.68
N GLU A 388 -6.53 30.35 5.53
CA GLU A 388 -7.15 30.57 6.84
C GLU A 388 -6.15 31.06 7.90
N MET A 389 -4.88 30.62 7.83
CA MET A 389 -3.81 31.14 8.68
C MET A 389 -3.50 32.61 8.35
N GLU A 390 -3.54 33.00 7.07
CA GLU A 390 -3.44 34.41 6.63
C GLU A 390 -4.61 35.27 7.15
N LEU A 391 -5.75 34.65 7.45
CA LEU A 391 -6.96 35.30 7.96
C LEU A 391 -7.15 35.15 9.50
N GLY A 392 -6.16 34.59 10.21
CA GLY A 392 -6.15 34.51 11.67
C GLY A 392 -7.12 33.49 12.28
N GLY A 393 -7.59 32.50 11.53
CA GLY A 393 -8.46 31.42 12.04
C GLY A 393 -7.70 30.30 12.76
N GLU A 394 -8.33 29.65 13.75
CA GLU A 394 -7.82 28.42 14.40
C GLU A 394 -7.97 27.15 13.52
N GLY A 395 -8.21 27.33 12.21
CA GLY A 395 -8.63 26.31 11.27
C GLY A 395 -7.75 25.05 11.21
N GLU A 396 -8.40 23.90 11.03
CA GLU A 396 -7.86 22.58 10.69
C GLU A 396 -6.66 22.04 11.51
N LYS A 397 -6.24 22.72 12.59
CA LYS A 397 -5.08 22.32 13.39
C LYS A 397 -5.23 20.92 13.97
N GLU A 398 -6.41 20.57 14.45
CA GLU A 398 -6.69 19.23 15.00
C GLU A 398 -6.57 18.12 13.94
N LEU A 399 -7.08 18.34 12.73
CA LEU A 399 -6.99 17.37 11.63
C LEU A 399 -5.54 17.19 11.17
N LYS A 400 -4.81 18.30 11.05
CA LYS A 400 -3.39 18.30 10.75
C LYS A 400 -2.60 17.55 11.83
N ASP A 401 -2.85 17.83 13.10
CA ASP A 401 -2.20 17.14 14.22
C ASP A 401 -2.53 15.64 14.24
N TRP A 402 -3.77 15.26 13.92
CA TRP A 402 -4.17 13.86 13.77
C TRP A 402 -3.46 13.16 12.61
N LEU A 403 -3.38 13.78 11.42
CA LEU A 403 -2.65 13.21 10.28
C LEU A 403 -1.16 13.02 10.59
N ILE A 404 -0.57 13.98 11.31
CA ILE A 404 0.85 14.01 11.62
C ILE A 404 1.21 13.04 12.76
N ARG A 405 0.41 12.98 13.83
CA ARG A 405 0.73 12.28 15.09
C ARG A 405 -0.29 11.22 15.51
N GLY A 406 -1.54 11.32 15.06
CA GLY A 406 -2.63 10.41 15.38
C GLY A 406 -2.50 9.02 14.74
N ASN A 407 -3.50 8.17 14.99
CA ASN A 407 -3.61 6.85 14.37
C ASN A 407 -4.44 6.96 13.09
N VAL A 408 -3.79 6.79 11.94
CA VAL A 408 -4.35 7.02 10.61
C VAL A 408 -4.40 5.69 9.86
N LEU A 409 -5.60 5.26 9.49
CA LEU A 409 -5.84 4.04 8.74
C LEU A 409 -6.19 4.39 7.29
N TYR A 410 -5.43 3.84 6.35
CA TYR A 410 -5.66 3.93 4.92
C TYR A 410 -6.01 2.57 4.34
N LYS A 411 -7.11 2.49 3.59
CA LYS A 411 -7.55 1.30 2.88
C LYS A 411 -7.63 1.60 1.39
N SER A 412 -7.05 0.73 0.58
CA SER A 412 -7.09 0.87 -0.88
C SER A 412 -7.50 -0.44 -1.54
N VAL A 413 -8.31 -0.33 -2.59
CA VAL A 413 -8.72 -1.43 -3.49
C VAL A 413 -8.33 -1.18 -4.95
N GLY A 414 -7.74 -0.01 -5.22
CA GLY A 414 -7.29 0.47 -6.51
C GLY A 414 -8.38 1.16 -7.32
N LEU A 415 -7.99 2.20 -8.06
CA LEU A 415 -8.82 2.93 -9.00
C LEU A 415 -8.09 3.02 -10.34
N GLY A 416 -8.79 2.80 -11.46
CA GLY A 416 -8.21 2.87 -12.81
C GLY A 416 -7.54 4.21 -13.12
N LEU A 417 -8.08 5.30 -12.57
CA LEU A 417 -7.50 6.64 -12.64
C LEU A 417 -6.03 6.66 -12.22
N MET A 418 -5.68 5.94 -11.15
CA MET A 418 -4.31 5.89 -10.64
C MET A 418 -3.36 5.25 -11.64
N ASP A 419 -3.83 4.25 -12.40
CA ASP A 419 -3.04 3.57 -13.42
C ASP A 419 -2.81 4.49 -14.62
N LEU A 420 -3.83 5.25 -15.04
CA LEU A 420 -3.72 6.19 -16.17
C LEU A 420 -2.87 7.41 -15.83
N THR A 421 -3.04 8.00 -14.65
CA THR A 421 -2.25 9.17 -14.25
C THR A 421 -0.76 8.84 -14.24
N VAL A 422 -0.36 7.78 -13.54
CA VAL A 422 1.05 7.37 -13.50
C VAL A 422 1.51 6.82 -14.85
N GLY A 423 0.66 6.06 -15.55
CA GLY A 423 0.99 5.53 -16.88
C GLY A 423 1.29 6.62 -17.91
N THR A 424 0.56 7.73 -17.88
CA THR A 424 0.81 8.92 -18.73
C THR A 424 2.18 9.50 -18.47
N ASP A 425 2.52 9.69 -17.19
CA ASP A 425 3.83 10.17 -16.80
C ASP A 425 4.95 9.22 -17.25
N LEU A 426 4.75 7.90 -17.14
CA LEU A 426 5.74 6.92 -17.58
C LEU A 426 5.91 6.90 -19.09
N ILE A 427 4.84 7.05 -19.88
CA ILE A 427 4.96 7.18 -21.35
C ILE A 427 5.79 8.41 -21.71
N ARG A 428 5.54 9.54 -21.03
CA ARG A 428 6.30 10.77 -21.24
C ARG A 428 7.78 10.58 -20.89
N LEU A 429 8.08 10.05 -19.71
CA LEU A 429 9.45 9.75 -19.28
C LEU A 429 10.14 8.74 -20.20
N ALA A 430 9.42 7.73 -20.69
CA ALA A 430 9.95 6.76 -21.64
C ALA A 430 10.41 7.42 -22.94
N ARG A 431 9.59 8.32 -23.50
CA ARG A 431 9.94 9.09 -24.71
C ARG A 431 11.13 10.01 -24.47
N GLU A 432 11.14 10.74 -23.36
CA GLU A 432 12.24 11.63 -22.97
C GLU A 432 13.57 10.89 -22.79
N ARG A 433 13.51 9.66 -22.27
CA ARG A 433 14.69 8.83 -21.96
C ARG A 433 15.04 7.82 -23.07
N GLY A 434 14.25 7.73 -24.13
CA GLY A 434 14.42 6.76 -25.22
C GLY A 434 14.30 5.29 -24.77
N VAL A 435 13.37 4.99 -23.86
CA VAL A 435 13.13 3.65 -23.30
C VAL A 435 11.88 3.02 -23.91
N GLY A 436 11.94 1.72 -24.20
CA GLY A 436 10.86 0.95 -24.81
C GLY A 436 10.82 1.04 -26.34
N VAL A 437 9.71 0.59 -26.93
CA VAL A 437 9.52 0.60 -28.39
C VAL A 437 8.60 1.74 -28.78
N HIS A 438 9.04 2.56 -29.74
CA HIS A 438 8.25 3.65 -30.31
C HIS A 438 7.86 3.28 -31.74
N VAL A 439 6.55 3.21 -31.99
CA VAL A 439 5.98 2.89 -33.30
C VAL A 439 5.48 4.19 -33.91
N GLU A 440 6.19 4.67 -34.94
CA GLU A 440 5.79 5.84 -35.71
C GLU A 440 4.60 5.53 -36.62
N ASP A 441 3.80 6.56 -36.90
CA ASP A 441 2.62 6.50 -37.78
C ASP A 441 1.64 5.35 -37.48
N PHE A 442 1.48 5.05 -36.18
CA PHE A 442 0.38 4.23 -35.65
C PHE A 442 -0.93 5.01 -35.67
#